data_AF-A0A7W1D1X5-F1
#
_entry.id   AF-A0A7W1D1X5-F1
#
_cell.length_a   1.000
_cell.length_b   1.000
_cell.length_c   1.000
_cell.angle_alpha   90.00
_cell.angle_beta   90.00
_cell.angle_gamma   90.00
#
_symmetry.space_group_name_H-M   'P 1'
#
loop_
_entity.id
_entity.type
_entity.pdbx_description
1 polymer ?
#
loop_
_entity_poly.entity_id
_entity_poly.type
_entity_poly.pdbx_seq_one_letter_code
_entity_poly.pdbx_strand_id
1 'polypeptide(L)' 'HDSGLSLDSVDEVGAGGIGATVEGRRVIFSRAVGERRAMALKRIMPEHPDARVFDLRSPERVVVGSPQREEHGEQRG' A
#
# COMPACT_ATOMS: atom_id res chain seq x y z
N HIS A 1 7.74 5.01 19.82
CA HIS A 1 8.18 3.84 19.04
C HIS A 1 8.30 4.30 17.60
N ASP A 2 9.48 4.13 16.99
CA ASP A 2 9.74 4.47 15.59
C ASP A 2 9.50 3.21 14.75
N SER A 3 8.60 3.29 13.77
CA SER A 3 8.32 2.15 12.88
C SER A 3 9.48 1.89 11.92
N GLY A 4 10.44 2.80 11.75
CA GLY A 4 11.54 2.70 10.78
C GLY A 4 11.08 2.73 9.33
N LEU A 5 9.84 3.14 9.06
CA LEU A 5 9.30 3.36 7.73
C LEU A 5 9.33 4.85 7.43
N SER A 6 9.92 5.24 6.30
CA SER A 6 9.88 6.61 5.82
C SER A 6 8.64 6.82 4.98
N LEU A 7 7.72 7.64 5.49
CA LEU A 7 6.59 8.13 4.72
C LEU A 7 7.07 9.25 3.79
N ASP A 8 6.95 9.06 2.48
CA ASP A 8 7.34 10.07 1.50
C ASP A 8 6.21 11.09 1.29
N SER A 9 4.97 10.60 1.19
CA SER A 9 3.78 11.44 0.98
C SER A 9 2.49 10.76 1.40
N VAL A 10 1.46 11.58 1.66
CA VAL A 10 0.06 11.15 1.69
C VAL A 10 -0.60 11.68 0.43
N ASP A 11 -0.98 10.78 -0.46
CA ASP A 11 -1.43 11.12 -1.82
C ASP A 11 -2.96 11.22 -1.92
N GLU A 12 -3.70 10.49 -1.08
CA GLU A 12 -5.16 10.42 -1.16
C GLU A 12 -5.79 10.16 0.22
N VAL A 13 -6.91 10.83 0.53
CA VAL A 13 -7.75 10.53 1.69
C VAL A 13 -9.21 10.59 1.25
N GLY A 14 -9.92 9.47 1.33
CA GLY A 14 -11.31 9.41 0.85
C GLY A 14 -12.09 8.19 1.32
N ALA A 15 -13.26 7.98 0.72
CA ALA A 15 -14.15 6.87 1.07
C ALA A 15 -13.46 5.50 0.91
N GLY A 16 -12.52 5.39 -0.04
CA GLY A 16 -11.73 4.20 -0.34
C GLY A 16 -10.53 3.93 0.59
N GLY A 17 -10.18 4.86 1.48
CA GLY A 17 -9.05 4.73 2.40
C GLY A 17 -8.07 5.89 2.33
N ILE A 18 -6.85 5.64 2.81
CA ILE A 18 -5.71 6.55 2.78
C ILE A 18 -4.68 5.97 1.82
N GLY A 19 -4.36 6.69 0.75
CA GLY A 19 -3.24 6.40 -0.15
C GLY A 19 -2.00 7.17 0.30
N ALA A 20 -0.87 6.48 0.38
CA ALA A 20 0.40 7.05 0.75
C ALA A 20 1.54 6.43 -0.07
N THR A 21 2.65 7.14 -0.14
CA THR A 21 3.90 6.61 -0.68
C THR A 21 4.90 6.38 0.45
N VAL A 22 5.47 5.18 0.48
CA VAL A 22 6.46 4.73 1.46
C VAL A 22 7.61 4.10 0.69
N GLU A 23 8.81 4.65 0.81
CA GLU A 23 10.00 4.20 0.07
C GLU A 23 9.75 4.09 -1.44
N GLY A 24 9.06 5.07 -2.02
CA GLY A 24 8.71 5.12 -3.45
C GLY A 24 7.64 4.11 -3.89
N ARG A 25 6.99 3.42 -2.96
CA ARG A 25 5.97 2.40 -3.24
C ARG A 25 4.59 2.83 -2.73
N ARG A 26 3.55 2.55 -3.50
CA ARG A 26 2.18 2.94 -3.13
C ARG A 26 1.64 2.02 -2.05
N VAL A 27 1.11 2.60 -0.99
CA VAL A 27 0.50 1.88 0.13
C VAL A 27 -0.91 2.41 0.34
N ILE A 28 -1.87 1.50 0.49
CA ILE A 28 -3.28 1.85 0.70
C ILE A 28 -3.70 1.32 2.07
N PHE A 29 -4.10 2.22 2.95
CA PHE A 29 -4.63 1.89 4.27
C PHE A 29 -6.13 2.07 4.31
N SER A 30 -6.81 1.39 5.25
CA SER A 30 -8.15 1.84 5.65
C SER A 30 -8.03 3.14 6.46
N ARG A 31 -9.16 3.82 6.72
CA ARG A 31 -9.24 5.18 7.30
C ARG A 31 -8.46 5.40 8.60
N ALA A 32 -7.99 4.35 9.28
CA ALA A 32 -7.11 4.43 10.43
C ALA A 32 -5.83 3.62 10.20
N VAL A 33 -4.67 4.26 10.35
CA VAL A 33 -3.36 3.59 10.38
C VAL A 33 -2.95 3.40 11.84
N GLY A 34 -3.05 2.17 12.33
CA GLY A 34 -2.56 1.82 13.67
C GLY A 34 -1.14 1.25 13.62
N GLU A 35 -0.44 1.29 14.76
CA GLU A 35 0.93 0.77 14.91
C GLU A 35 1.09 -0.67 14.40
N ARG A 36 0.11 -1.54 14.67
CA ARG A 36 0.12 -2.93 14.17
C ARG A 36 0.19 -3.02 12.65
N ARG A 37 -0.45 -2.10 11.92
CA ARG A 37 -0.43 -2.08 10.45
C ARG A 37 0.89 -1.56 9.91
N ALA A 38 1.47 -0.54 10.55
CA ALA A 38 2.81 -0.06 10.21
C ALA A 38 3.86 -1.16 10.41
N MET A 39 3.77 -1.93 11.50
CA MET A 39 4.66 -3.07 11.76
C MET A 39 4.47 -4.21 10.75
N ALA A 40 3.23 -4.51 10.35
CA ALA A 40 2.96 -5.49 9.30
C ALA A 40 3.57 -5.05 7.95
N LEU A 41 3.42 -3.77 7.60
CA LEU A 41 4.02 -3.19 6.40
C LEU A 41 5.55 -3.29 6.41
N LYS A 42 6.19 -2.95 7.54
CA LYS A 42 7.65 -3.07 7.71
C LYS A 42 8.14 -4.49 7.48
N ARG A 43 7.37 -5.49 7.91
CA ARG A 43 7.75 -6.90 7.79
C ARG A 43 7.61 -7.42 6.35
N ILE A 44 6.52 -7.06 5.66
CA ILE A 44 6.18 -7.61 4.35
C ILE A 44 6.93 -6.91 3.20
N MET A 45 7.28 -5.64 3.35
CA MET A 45 7.95 -4.86 2.30
C MET A 45 9.31 -5.44 1.87
N PRO A 46 10.18 -5.93 2.76
CA PRO A 46 11.42 -6.62 2.38
C PRO A 46 11.20 -8.00 1.75
N GLU A 47 10.11 -8.70 2.08
CA GLU A 47 9.75 -10.00 1.51
C GLU A 47 9.30 -9.86 0.03
N HIS A 48 8.92 -8.64 -0.38
CA HIS A 48 8.43 -8.32 -1.72
C HIS A 48 9.13 -7.09 -2.31
N PRO A 49 10.41 -7.20 -2.71
CA PRO A 49 11.18 -6.06 -3.22
C PRO A 49 10.63 -5.51 -4.55
N ASP A 50 10.05 -6.36 -5.41
CA ASP A 50 9.53 -5.97 -6.72
C ASP A 50 8.08 -5.45 -6.68
N ALA A 51 7.43 -5.52 -5.52
CA ALA A 51 6.05 -5.09 -5.38
C ALA A 51 5.94 -3.57 -5.40
N ARG A 52 5.02 -3.05 -6.23
CA ARG A 52 4.77 -1.61 -6.36
C ARG A 52 3.63 -1.12 -5.48
N VAL A 53 2.73 -2.02 -5.08
CA VAL A 53 1.53 -1.69 -4.32
C VAL A 53 1.35 -2.64 -3.14
N PHE A 54 1.08 -2.07 -1.96
CA PHE A 54 0.68 -2.79 -0.77
C PHE A 54 -0.68 -2.29 -0.29
N ASP A 55 -1.68 -3.17 -0.26
CA ASP A 55 -3.02 -2.85 0.26
C ASP A 55 -3.21 -3.48 1.64
N LEU A 56 -3.36 -2.61 2.64
CA LEU A 56 -3.54 -2.90 4.06
C LEU A 56 -4.94 -2.47 4.55
N ARG A 57 -5.92 -2.35 3.65
CA ARG A 57 -7.30 -2.05 4.03
C ARG A 57 -7.91 -3.19 4.84
N SER A 58 -7.51 -4.42 4.54
CA SER A 58 -7.91 -5.62 5.28
C SER A 58 -7.17 -5.70 6.62
N PRO A 59 -7.86 -5.83 7.77
CA PRO A 59 -7.23 -5.82 9.10
C PRO A 59 -6.20 -6.93 9.34
N GLU A 60 -6.35 -8.07 8.68
CA GLU A 60 -5.55 -9.29 8.92
C GLU A 60 -4.73 -9.72 7.70
N ARG A 61 -4.78 -8.97 6.59
CA ARG A 61 -4.16 -9.37 5.33
C ARG A 61 -3.54 -8.18 4.63
N VAL A 62 -2.32 -8.38 4.14
CA VAL A 62 -1.70 -7.50 3.15
C VAL A 62 -1.91 -8.12 1.78
N VAL A 63 -2.46 -7.35 0.85
CA VAL A 63 -2.51 -7.74 -0.57
C VAL A 63 -1.37 -7.03 -1.28
N VAL A 64 -0.51 -7.82 -1.92
CA VAL A 64 0.66 -7.35 -2.63
C VAL A 64 0.35 -7.35 -4.13
N GLY A 65 0.41 -6.19 -4.75
CA GLY A 65 0.21 -6.02 -6.18
C GLY A 65 1.55 -6.02 -6.93
N SER A 66 1.71 -6.96 -7.85
CA SER A 66 2.75 -6.91 -8.89
C SER A 66 2.33 -5.92 -9.97
N PRO A 67 3.27 -5.36 -10.75
CA PRO A 67 2.91 -4.64 -11.97
C PRO A 67 2.20 -5.60 -12.92
N GLN A 68 0.86 -5.60 -12.93
CA GLN A 68 0.16 -5.90 -14.16
C GLN A 68 0.60 -4.81 -15.13
N ARG A 69 1.08 -5.22 -16.32
CA ARG A 69 1.16 -4.30 -17.45
C ARG A 69 -0.16 -3.53 -17.47
N GLU A 70 -0.07 -2.22 -17.51
CA GLU A 70 -1.22 -1.36 -17.73
C GLU A 70 -1.83 -1.74 -19.09
N GLU A 71 -2.77 -2.69 -19.10
CA GLU A 71 -3.69 -2.85 -20.22
C GLU A 71 -4.76 -1.77 -20.07
N HIS A 72 -4.37 -0.57 -20.46
CA HIS A 72 -5.30 0.51 -20.74
C HIS A 72 -5.92 0.25 -22.11
N GLY A 73 -7.22 -0.07 -22.14
CA GLY A 73 -8.07 -0.22 -23.33
C GLY A 73 -8.24 -1.68 -23.75
N GLU A 74 -9.43 -2.28 -23.74
CA GLU A 74 -10.58 -1.80 -24.50
C GLU A 74 -11.89 -2.41 -23.94
N GLN A 75 -12.74 -1.60 -23.30
CA GLN A 75 -14.16 -1.91 -23.22
C GLN A 75 -14.77 -1.57 -24.59
N ARG A 76 -14.94 -2.59 -25.43
CA ARG A 76 -15.82 -2.56 -26.60
C ARG A 76 -16.70 -3.80 -26.60
N GLY A 77 -18.00 -3.58 -26.75
CA GLY A 77 -19.01 -4.60 -27.00
C GLY A 77 -20.07 -4.66 -25.93
#